data_AF-A0A9D9XCC7-F1
#
_entry.id   AF-A0A9D9XCC7-F1
#
_cell.length_a   1.000
_cell.length_b   1.000
_cell.length_c   1.000
_cell.angle_alpha   90.00
_cell.angle_beta   90.00
_cell.angle_gamma   90.00
#
_symmetry.space_group_name_H-M   'P 1'
#
loop_
_entity.id
_entity.type
_entity.pdbx_description
1 polymer ?
#
loop_
_entity_poly.entity_id
_entity_poly.type
_entity_poly.pdbx_seq_one_letter_code
_entity_poly.pdbx_strand_id
1 'polypeptide(L)'
;MKNIVKILFSCSLLLTACGTDETEKTSSEPVTPDNELNLDFDQRARREVEAKLQIPVTEKYTFKVYKEFINADTIQDAIITVNRMEFAINDAIKKNKQAKMAEIGFMGNYNFFFYYDGATDQFSVPLPVPSSPGRPLEVSFQNIVSDLTKDVIIDYRIRNSGWRSYFSVFNETDLTLVFQWKLFDYAGEEKPEALLHVLEASREHSGKDILIYNSEIDHYSQNIGDMYQYVPSISKRNKLAYRFYFEPKFGKYTLYKTGPGSERAQEFIDKSRR
;
A
#
# COMPACT_ATOMS: atom_id res chain seq x y z
N MET A 1 4.67 80.34 34.09
CA MET A 1 5.38 79.43 33.17
C MET A 1 5.58 78.10 33.87
N LYS A 2 5.23 76.99 33.18
CA LYS A 2 5.39 75.55 33.55
C LYS A 2 4.46 75.05 34.67
N ASN A 3 3.28 74.50 34.31
CA ASN A 3 2.92 73.06 34.07
C ASN A 3 2.14 72.55 35.31
N ILE A 4 0.78 72.50 35.34
CA ILE A 4 -0.17 71.50 34.76
C ILE A 4 0.29 70.06 35.11
N VAL A 5 -0.42 69.18 35.84
CA VAL A 5 -1.83 68.74 35.80
C VAL A 5 -2.25 68.18 37.19
N LYS A 6 -3.54 68.35 37.53
CA LYS A 6 -4.21 67.84 38.74
C LYS A 6 -4.49 66.33 38.65
N ILE A 7 -4.24 65.58 39.72
CA ILE A 7 -4.79 64.23 39.93
C ILE A 7 -5.69 64.30 41.16
N LEU A 8 -6.98 64.01 40.95
CA LEU A 8 -8.03 64.04 41.98
C LEU A 8 -9.02 62.91 41.68
N PHE A 9 -8.92 61.81 42.43
CA PHE A 9 -10.01 60.90 42.84
C PHE A 9 -9.34 59.70 43.55
N SER A 10 -9.34 59.57 44.88
CA SER A 10 -10.44 59.28 45.81
C SER A 10 -11.02 57.87 45.70
N CYS A 11 -10.61 57.05 46.66
CA CYS A 11 -11.39 56.07 47.43
C CYS A 11 -12.03 54.85 46.74
N SER A 12 -11.29 53.73 46.85
CA SER A 12 -11.63 52.51 47.60
C SER A 12 -12.99 51.80 47.44
N LEU A 13 -12.83 50.47 47.30
CA LEU A 13 -13.59 49.37 47.94
C LEU A 13 -14.93 48.94 47.30
N LEU A 14 -14.95 47.77 46.63
CA LEU A 14 -15.42 46.47 47.17
C LEU A 14 -15.95 45.45 46.13
N LEU A 15 -15.52 44.19 46.32
CA LEU A 15 -16.25 42.90 46.13
C LEU A 15 -16.32 42.20 44.75
N THR A 16 -15.47 41.16 44.66
CA THR A 16 -15.77 39.75 44.32
C THR A 16 -16.93 39.40 43.36
N ALA A 17 -16.58 38.82 42.20
CA ALA A 17 -17.31 37.69 41.63
C ALA A 17 -16.29 36.74 40.96
N CYS A 18 -16.32 35.49 41.41
CA CYS A 18 -15.56 34.37 40.86
C CYS A 18 -16.15 34.03 39.48
N GLY A 19 -15.33 34.03 38.44
CA GLY A 19 -15.65 33.48 37.13
C GLY A 19 -14.38 32.82 36.62
N THR A 20 -14.32 31.51 36.73
CA THR A 20 -13.26 30.66 36.21
C THR A 20 -13.18 30.82 34.69
N ASP A 21 -12.07 31.39 34.21
CA ASP A 21 -11.67 31.34 32.81
C ASP A 21 -11.19 29.92 32.49
N GLU A 22 -12.12 29.06 32.06
CA GLU A 22 -11.77 27.86 31.29
C GLU A 22 -11.77 28.24 29.81
N THR A 23 -10.57 28.38 29.27
CA THR A 23 -10.36 28.50 27.82
C THR A 23 -10.63 27.13 27.19
N GLU A 24 -11.86 26.89 26.76
CA GLU A 24 -12.18 25.78 25.86
C GLU A 24 -11.42 25.98 24.54
N LYS A 25 -10.37 25.18 24.37
CA LYS A 25 -9.80 24.90 23.05
C LYS A 25 -10.83 24.08 22.29
N THR A 26 -11.59 24.73 21.42
CA THR A 26 -12.38 24.06 20.40
C THR A 26 -11.42 23.30 19.47
N SER A 27 -11.29 22.00 19.71
CA SER A 27 -10.80 21.02 18.75
C SER A 27 -11.82 21.00 17.61
N SER A 28 -11.52 21.69 16.50
CA SER A 28 -12.27 21.49 15.27
C SER A 28 -11.91 20.12 14.71
N GLU A 29 -12.69 19.10 15.06
CA GLU A 29 -12.78 17.91 14.21
C GLU A 29 -13.26 18.36 12.82
N PRO A 30 -12.71 17.79 11.73
CA PRO A 30 -13.21 18.07 10.40
C PRO A 30 -14.64 17.54 10.30
N VAL A 31 -15.61 18.45 10.28
CA VAL A 31 -17.01 18.12 10.04
C VAL A 31 -17.15 17.76 8.56
N THR A 32 -17.19 16.46 8.27
CA THR A 32 -17.60 15.95 6.97
C THR A 32 -19.02 16.46 6.70
N PRO A 33 -19.28 17.22 5.61
CA PRO A 33 -20.59 17.80 5.37
C PRO A 33 -21.66 16.70 5.19
N ASP A 34 -22.81 16.88 5.85
CA ASP A 34 -23.98 15.96 5.91
C ASP A 34 -24.46 15.39 4.55
N ASN A 35 -24.08 16.03 3.44
CA ASN A 35 -24.41 15.59 2.08
C ASN A 35 -23.50 14.48 1.52
N GLU A 36 -22.38 14.13 2.17
CA GLU A 36 -21.49 13.06 1.69
C GLU A 36 -21.98 11.66 2.07
N LEU A 37 -22.70 11.51 3.17
CA LEU A 37 -23.24 10.22 3.64
C LEU A 37 -24.39 9.67 2.77
N ASN A 38 -24.99 10.48 1.91
CA ASN A 38 -26.09 10.09 1.01
C ASN A 38 -25.61 9.55 -0.36
N LEU A 39 -24.30 9.54 -0.60
CA LEU A 39 -23.72 9.02 -1.84
C LEU A 39 -23.43 7.52 -1.69
N ASP A 40 -23.57 6.79 -2.81
CA ASP A 40 -23.11 5.40 -2.86
C ASP A 40 -21.60 5.33 -2.59
N PHE A 41 -21.15 4.24 -1.96
CA PHE A 41 -19.76 4.07 -1.51
C PHE A 41 -18.76 4.32 -2.65
N ASP A 42 -19.02 3.80 -3.84
CA ASP A 42 -18.12 3.94 -4.99
C ASP A 42 -17.97 5.40 -5.42
N GLN A 43 -19.01 6.22 -5.26
CA GLN A 43 -18.97 7.65 -5.56
C GLN A 43 -18.16 8.42 -4.50
N ARG A 44 -18.35 8.12 -3.21
CA ARG A 44 -17.54 8.68 -2.13
C ARG A 44 -16.07 8.33 -2.31
N ALA A 45 -15.77 7.05 -2.50
CA ALA A 45 -14.41 6.56 -2.71
C ALA A 45 -13.76 7.19 -3.94
N ARG A 46 -14.49 7.35 -5.04
CA ARG A 46 -13.99 8.04 -6.24
C ARG A 46 -13.64 9.50 -5.95
N ARG A 47 -14.53 10.25 -5.30
CA ARG A 47 -14.29 11.67 -4.95
C ARG A 47 -13.07 11.82 -4.03
N GLU A 48 -12.96 10.96 -3.02
CA GLU A 48 -11.83 10.97 -2.09
C GLU A 48 -10.51 10.68 -2.81
N VAL A 49 -10.50 9.69 -3.71
CA VAL A 49 -9.34 9.38 -4.55
C VAL A 49 -8.95 10.56 -5.44
N GLU A 50 -9.93 11.15 -6.15
CA GLU A 50 -9.69 12.28 -7.04
C GLU A 50 -9.16 13.50 -6.26
N ALA A 51 -9.70 13.76 -5.08
CA ALA A 51 -9.26 14.84 -4.20
C ALA A 51 -7.83 14.61 -3.68
N LYS A 52 -7.54 13.45 -3.08
CA LYS A 52 -6.21 13.16 -2.51
C LYS A 52 -5.10 13.05 -3.56
N LEU A 53 -5.42 12.59 -4.78
CA LEU A 53 -4.45 12.47 -5.87
C LEU A 53 -4.47 13.66 -6.84
N GLN A 54 -5.32 14.67 -6.58
CA GLN A 54 -5.51 15.86 -7.42
C GLN A 54 -5.75 15.49 -8.89
N ILE A 55 -6.61 14.49 -9.12
CA ILE A 55 -6.92 14.00 -10.48
C ILE A 55 -7.91 14.98 -11.11
N PRO A 56 -7.57 15.64 -12.24
CA PRO A 56 -8.51 16.52 -12.92
C PRO A 56 -9.60 15.71 -13.61
N VAL A 57 -10.79 16.30 -13.76
CA VAL A 57 -11.97 15.67 -14.41
C VAL A 57 -11.69 15.20 -15.85
N THR A 58 -10.70 15.79 -16.51
CA THR A 58 -10.32 15.46 -17.89
C THR A 58 -9.39 14.24 -17.99
N GLU A 59 -8.79 13.79 -16.90
CA GLU A 59 -7.88 12.65 -16.92
C GLU A 59 -8.64 11.33 -16.86
N LYS A 60 -8.29 10.40 -17.75
CA LYS A 60 -8.79 9.02 -17.66
C LYS A 60 -7.85 8.17 -16.82
N TYR A 61 -8.43 7.39 -15.92
CA TYR A 61 -7.72 6.46 -15.07
C TYR A 61 -8.61 5.24 -14.77
N THR A 62 -7.98 4.13 -14.40
CA THR A 62 -8.71 2.95 -13.95
C THR A 62 -8.90 3.01 -12.44
N PHE A 63 -10.10 2.69 -11.99
CA PHE A 63 -10.51 2.65 -10.58
C PHE A 63 -11.21 1.32 -10.32
N LYS A 64 -10.81 0.60 -9.27
CA LYS A 64 -11.45 -0.64 -8.84
C LYS A 64 -11.54 -0.70 -7.32
N VAL A 65 -12.63 -1.25 -6.81
CA VAL A 65 -12.89 -1.47 -5.39
C VAL A 65 -12.94 -2.96 -5.13
N TYR A 66 -12.24 -3.40 -4.08
CA TYR A 66 -12.23 -4.78 -3.59
C TYR A 66 -12.67 -4.77 -2.13
N LYS A 67 -13.86 -5.28 -1.84
CA LYS A 67 -14.43 -5.32 -0.48
C LYS A 67 -14.16 -6.66 0.18
N GLU A 68 -13.80 -6.65 1.46
CA GLU A 68 -13.50 -7.86 2.23
C GLU A 68 -13.52 -7.55 3.74
N PHE A 69 -13.75 -8.56 4.58
CA PHE A 69 -13.53 -8.47 6.03
C PHE A 69 -12.02 -8.65 6.29
N ILE A 70 -11.28 -7.54 6.37
CA ILE A 70 -9.81 -7.57 6.44
C ILE A 70 -9.37 -7.73 7.91
N ASN A 71 -9.98 -6.96 8.80
CA ASN A 71 -9.73 -7.05 10.24
C ASN A 71 -10.64 -8.12 10.92
N ALA A 72 -10.68 -8.16 12.26
CA ALA A 72 -11.43 -9.16 13.02
C ALA A 72 -12.87 -8.73 13.38
N ASP A 73 -13.31 -7.56 12.94
CA ASP A 73 -14.67 -7.08 13.17
C ASP A 73 -15.68 -7.67 12.17
N THR A 74 -16.91 -7.17 12.20
CA THR A 74 -18.01 -7.68 11.36
C THR A 74 -18.42 -6.72 10.24
N ILE A 75 -17.59 -5.71 9.99
CA ILE A 75 -17.81 -4.63 9.04
C ILE A 75 -16.84 -4.83 7.87
N GLN A 76 -17.32 -4.59 6.65
CA GLN A 76 -16.50 -4.77 5.46
C GLN A 76 -15.58 -3.58 5.26
N ASP A 77 -14.30 -3.88 5.08
CA ASP A 77 -13.28 -2.96 4.64
C ASP A 77 -13.19 -2.95 3.10
N ALA A 78 -12.39 -2.05 2.55
CA ALA A 78 -12.10 -2.06 1.13
C ALA A 78 -10.65 -1.69 0.78
N ILE A 79 -10.17 -2.29 -0.31
CA ILE A 79 -8.99 -1.85 -1.03
C ILE A 79 -9.43 -1.19 -2.33
N ILE A 80 -9.05 0.06 -2.52
CA ILE A 80 -9.35 0.82 -3.72
C ILE A 80 -8.06 1.00 -4.52
N THR A 81 -8.02 0.50 -5.76
CA THR A 81 -6.85 0.64 -6.63
C THR A 81 -7.08 1.71 -7.69
N VAL A 82 -6.01 2.42 -8.02
CA VAL A 82 -5.99 3.52 -8.99
C VAL A 82 -4.81 3.32 -9.93
N ASN A 83 -5.05 3.34 -11.24
CA ASN A 83 -4.01 3.23 -12.26
C ASN A 83 -4.12 4.39 -13.24
N ARG A 84 -3.06 5.21 -13.33
CA ARG A 84 -3.01 6.46 -14.10
C ARG A 84 -2.05 6.37 -15.30
N MET A 85 -2.22 5.37 -16.17
CA MET A 85 -1.36 5.19 -17.36
C MET A 85 -1.38 6.40 -18.29
N GLU A 86 -2.54 6.99 -18.55
CA GLU A 86 -2.66 8.17 -19.42
C GLU A 86 -1.85 9.35 -18.87
N PHE A 87 -1.93 9.59 -17.55
CA PHE A 87 -1.14 10.60 -16.88
C PHE A 87 0.36 10.34 -16.99
N ALA A 88 0.79 9.07 -16.81
CA ALA A 88 2.20 8.70 -16.94
C ALA A 88 2.75 8.99 -18.34
N ILE A 89 1.96 8.71 -19.39
CA ILE A 89 2.30 9.05 -20.76
C ILE A 89 2.38 10.57 -20.92
N ASN A 90 1.33 11.30 -20.54
CA ASN A 90 1.24 12.76 -20.70
C ASN A 90 2.35 13.51 -19.95
N ASP A 91 2.70 13.08 -18.75
CA ASP A 91 3.81 13.61 -17.97
C ASP A 91 5.15 13.38 -18.68
N ALA A 92 5.35 12.21 -19.30
CA ALA A 92 6.53 11.93 -20.11
C ALA A 92 6.60 12.81 -21.38
N ILE A 93 5.46 13.09 -22.02
CA ILE A 93 5.36 14.05 -23.16
C ILE A 93 5.78 15.43 -22.69
N LYS A 94 5.16 15.94 -21.62
CA LYS A 94 5.43 17.27 -21.06
C LYS A 94 6.90 17.47 -20.69
N LYS A 95 7.56 16.41 -20.22
CA LYS A 95 8.97 16.41 -19.82
C LYS A 95 9.93 16.13 -20.98
N ASN A 96 9.44 15.92 -22.21
CA ASN A 96 10.24 15.49 -23.38
C ASN A 96 11.08 14.22 -23.11
N LYS A 97 10.50 13.25 -22.38
CA LYS A 97 11.17 12.01 -21.95
C LYS A 97 10.44 10.74 -22.41
N GLN A 98 9.54 10.85 -23.40
CA GLN A 98 8.69 9.74 -23.87
C GLN A 98 9.48 8.46 -24.18
N ALA A 99 10.53 8.56 -25.00
CA ALA A 99 11.33 7.40 -25.40
C ALA A 99 11.97 6.70 -24.18
N LYS A 100 12.56 7.48 -23.27
CA LYS A 100 13.18 6.94 -22.06
C LYS A 100 12.17 6.34 -21.11
N MET A 101 11.02 6.99 -20.95
CA MET A 101 9.95 6.47 -20.09
C MET A 101 9.36 5.18 -20.67
N ALA A 102 9.17 5.10 -21.99
CA ALA A 102 8.73 3.87 -22.65
C ALA A 102 9.73 2.71 -22.46
N GLU A 103 11.03 2.97 -22.57
CA GLU A 103 12.10 1.98 -22.34
C GLU A 103 12.03 1.35 -20.93
N ILE A 104 11.75 2.17 -19.91
CA ILE A 104 11.60 1.73 -18.52
C ILE A 104 10.16 1.35 -18.14
N GLY A 105 9.27 1.21 -19.13
CA GLY A 105 7.89 0.82 -18.94
C GLY A 105 7.05 1.79 -18.11
N PHE A 106 7.29 3.09 -18.27
CA PHE A 106 6.68 4.20 -17.54
C PHE A 106 6.70 4.03 -16.01
N MET A 107 7.72 3.34 -15.49
CA MET A 107 7.83 3.07 -14.06
C MET A 107 7.81 4.37 -13.24
N GLY A 108 6.95 4.40 -12.22
CA GLY A 108 6.81 5.53 -11.30
C GLY A 108 5.62 5.39 -10.36
N ASN A 109 5.30 6.46 -9.65
CA ASN A 109 4.15 6.51 -8.74
C ASN A 109 2.88 6.87 -9.52
N TYR A 110 2.43 5.93 -10.35
CA TYR A 110 1.23 6.07 -11.18
C TYR A 110 0.16 5.02 -10.86
N ASN A 111 0.55 3.97 -10.13
CA ASN A 111 -0.36 3.06 -9.45
C ASN A 111 -0.41 3.44 -7.97
N PHE A 112 -1.63 3.48 -7.45
CA PHE A 112 -1.89 3.71 -6.03
C PHE A 112 -2.93 2.72 -5.55
N PHE A 113 -2.94 2.49 -4.25
CA PHE A 113 -4.11 1.95 -3.61
C PHE A 113 -4.41 2.67 -2.30
N PHE A 114 -5.63 2.50 -1.81
CA PHE A 114 -6.13 3.06 -0.55
C PHE A 114 -6.73 1.91 0.24
N TYR A 115 -6.52 1.97 1.55
CA TYR A 115 -7.28 1.18 2.50
C TYR A 115 -8.46 2.01 3.01
N TYR A 116 -9.63 1.42 3.04
CA TYR A 116 -10.82 1.97 3.66
C TYR A 116 -11.22 1.07 4.81
N ASP A 117 -11.27 1.65 6.01
CA ASP A 117 -11.72 0.99 7.23
C ASP A 117 -13.24 1.19 7.36
N GLY A 118 -13.97 0.07 7.32
CA GLY A 118 -15.42 0.08 7.37
C GLY A 118 -15.99 0.51 8.72
N ALA A 119 -15.29 0.23 9.82
CA ALA A 119 -15.76 0.52 11.17
C ALA A 119 -15.69 2.02 11.48
N THR A 120 -14.64 2.69 11.00
CA THR A 120 -14.43 4.12 11.22
C THR A 120 -14.93 5.00 10.07
N ASP A 121 -15.31 4.41 8.94
CA ASP A 121 -15.69 5.12 7.70
C ASP A 121 -14.57 6.04 7.18
N GLN A 122 -13.30 5.60 7.32
CA GLN A 122 -12.12 6.40 6.98
C GLN A 122 -11.31 5.80 5.83
N PHE A 123 -10.85 6.69 4.94
CA PHE A 123 -9.89 6.36 3.89
C PHE A 123 -8.47 6.68 4.33
N SER A 124 -7.54 5.75 4.12
CA SER A 124 -6.11 5.97 4.30
C SER A 124 -5.58 7.09 3.39
N VAL A 125 -4.35 7.54 3.65
CA VAL A 125 -3.59 8.29 2.64
C VAL A 125 -3.33 7.41 1.40
N PRO A 126 -3.05 8.00 0.21
CA PRO A 126 -2.67 7.22 -0.95
C PRO A 126 -1.40 6.42 -0.68
N LEU A 127 -1.42 5.12 -0.97
CA LEU A 127 -0.27 4.24 -0.89
C LEU A 127 0.30 4.04 -2.30
N PRO A 128 1.43 4.71 -2.66
CA PRO A 128 2.01 4.57 -3.98
C PRO A 128 2.66 3.19 -4.15
N VAL A 129 2.45 2.59 -5.32
CA VAL A 129 3.16 1.36 -5.73
C VAL A 129 4.08 1.73 -6.90
N PRO A 130 5.41 1.86 -6.66
CA PRO A 130 6.37 2.26 -7.70
C PRO A 130 6.48 1.15 -8.74
N SER A 131 5.67 1.27 -9.79
CA SER A 131 5.39 0.19 -10.73
C SER A 131 5.11 0.74 -12.12
N SER A 132 5.10 -0.13 -13.11
CA SER A 132 4.71 0.18 -14.48
C SER A 132 3.18 0.26 -14.58
N PRO A 133 2.60 1.44 -14.90
CA PRO A 133 1.15 1.59 -15.00
C PRO A 133 0.55 0.94 -16.24
N GLY A 134 1.34 0.33 -17.12
CA GLY A 134 0.80 -0.49 -18.20
C GLY A 134 -0.04 -1.68 -17.72
N ARG A 135 0.14 -2.11 -16.45
CA ARG A 135 -0.73 -3.10 -15.80
C ARG A 135 -1.30 -2.53 -14.49
N PRO A 136 -2.64 -2.57 -14.29
CA PRO A 136 -3.25 -2.24 -13.01
C PRO A 136 -2.81 -3.17 -11.89
N LEU A 137 -2.95 -2.70 -10.65
CA LEU A 137 -2.76 -3.53 -9.46
C LEU A 137 -3.81 -4.65 -9.40
N GLU A 138 -3.37 -5.86 -9.09
CA GLU A 138 -4.23 -7.01 -8.83
C GLU A 138 -4.28 -7.27 -7.33
N VAL A 139 -5.49 -7.37 -6.79
CA VAL A 139 -5.72 -7.52 -5.34
C VAL A 139 -6.31 -8.89 -5.07
N SER A 140 -5.80 -9.56 -4.05
CA SER A 140 -6.42 -10.75 -3.47
C SER A 140 -6.28 -10.74 -1.95
N PHE A 141 -7.08 -11.56 -1.27
CA PHE A 141 -7.12 -11.61 0.19
C PHE A 141 -6.92 -13.04 0.68
N GLN A 142 -6.17 -13.20 1.77
CA GLN A 142 -5.95 -14.52 2.34
C GLN A 142 -5.57 -14.41 3.82
N ASN A 143 -5.98 -15.37 4.63
CA ASN A 143 -5.47 -15.52 6.00
C ASN A 143 -4.02 -16.02 5.94
N ILE A 144 -3.05 -15.16 6.26
CA ILE A 144 -1.62 -15.47 6.23
C ILE A 144 -0.98 -15.23 7.59
N VAL A 145 -1.03 -14.02 8.13
CA VAL A 145 -0.42 -13.73 9.44
C VAL A 145 -1.24 -14.36 10.57
N SER A 146 -2.56 -14.41 10.41
CA SER A 146 -3.52 -14.98 11.36
C SER A 146 -4.63 -15.72 10.62
N ASP A 147 -5.25 -16.70 11.28
CA ASP A 147 -6.46 -17.36 10.79
C ASP A 147 -7.73 -16.50 10.97
N LEU A 148 -7.64 -15.45 11.79
CA LEU A 148 -8.79 -14.60 12.14
C LEU A 148 -8.94 -13.37 11.24
N THR A 149 -7.84 -12.90 10.66
CA THR A 149 -7.79 -11.69 9.82
C THR A 149 -7.27 -12.03 8.44
N LYS A 150 -7.66 -11.26 7.42
CA LYS A 150 -7.17 -11.43 6.07
C LYS A 150 -6.08 -10.43 5.77
N ASP A 151 -4.99 -10.92 5.21
CA ASP A 151 -3.93 -10.12 4.62
C ASP A 151 -4.32 -9.70 3.20
N VAL A 152 -3.88 -8.50 2.81
CA VAL A 152 -4.04 -7.95 1.47
C VAL A 152 -2.82 -8.28 0.63
N ILE A 153 -3.03 -8.92 -0.50
CA ILE A 153 -1.99 -9.29 -1.45
C ILE A 153 -2.13 -8.40 -2.69
N ILE A 154 -1.07 -7.65 -3.01
CA ILE A 154 -1.01 -6.76 -4.16
C ILE A 154 0.04 -7.29 -5.15
N ASP A 155 -0.42 -7.70 -6.32
CA ASP A 155 0.44 -8.08 -7.45
C ASP A 155 0.56 -6.91 -8.44
N TYR A 156 1.79 -6.65 -8.89
CA TYR A 156 2.10 -5.55 -9.79
C TYR A 156 3.28 -5.85 -10.71
N ARG A 157 3.54 -4.92 -11.64
CA ARG A 157 4.62 -5.04 -12.63
C ARG A 157 5.65 -3.96 -12.51
N ILE A 158 6.89 -4.34 -12.73
CA ILE A 158 7.98 -3.42 -13.04
C ILE A 158 8.56 -3.92 -14.35
N ARG A 159 8.23 -3.25 -15.47
CA ARG A 159 8.59 -3.69 -16.82
C ARG A 159 8.21 -5.16 -17.05
N ASN A 160 9.20 -6.01 -17.31
CA ASN A 160 9.08 -7.44 -17.56
C ASN A 160 9.25 -8.30 -16.31
N SER A 161 9.09 -7.73 -15.12
CA SER A 161 9.13 -8.42 -13.83
C SER A 161 7.77 -8.36 -13.13
N GLY A 162 7.41 -9.42 -12.43
CA GLY A 162 6.23 -9.51 -11.58
C GLY A 162 6.61 -9.51 -10.12
N TRP A 163 5.87 -8.74 -9.32
CA TRP A 163 6.13 -8.58 -7.89
C TRP A 163 4.85 -8.77 -7.10
N ARG A 164 5.01 -9.25 -5.87
CA ARG A 164 3.93 -9.43 -4.90
C ARG A 164 4.30 -8.77 -3.59
N SER A 165 3.39 -7.96 -3.07
CA SER A 165 3.46 -7.39 -1.73
C SER A 165 2.32 -7.93 -0.88
N TYR A 166 2.61 -8.21 0.38
CA TYR A 166 1.67 -8.70 1.38
C TYR A 166 1.53 -7.64 2.47
N PHE A 167 0.31 -7.31 2.83
CA PHE A 167 0.01 -6.33 3.87
C PHE A 167 -0.94 -6.92 4.92
N SER A 168 -0.73 -6.56 6.18
CA SER A 168 -1.59 -6.96 7.30
C SER A 168 -2.02 -5.72 8.08
N VAL A 169 -3.20 -5.80 8.69
CA VAL A 169 -3.67 -4.83 9.68
C VAL A 169 -3.36 -5.37 11.07
N PHE A 170 -2.69 -4.58 11.91
CA PHE A 170 -2.34 -4.97 13.29
C PHE A 170 -3.09 -4.17 14.36
N ASN A 171 -3.32 -2.88 14.11
CA ASN A 171 -3.88 -1.95 15.09
C ASN A 171 -5.13 -1.23 14.55
N GLU A 172 -6.09 -2.00 14.03
CA GLU A 172 -7.40 -1.57 13.48
C GLU A 172 -7.35 -0.64 12.25
N THR A 173 -6.42 0.31 12.16
CA THR A 173 -6.42 1.34 11.10
C THR A 173 -5.25 1.27 10.11
N ASP A 174 -4.09 0.76 10.53
CA ASP A 174 -2.87 0.82 9.70
C ASP A 174 -2.59 -0.46 8.94
N LEU A 175 -2.76 -0.39 7.62
CA LEU A 175 -2.34 -1.42 6.70
C LEU A 175 -0.81 -1.40 6.52
N THR A 176 -0.14 -2.42 7.02
CA THR A 176 1.33 -2.50 7.09
C THR A 176 1.87 -3.51 6.08
N LEU A 177 2.85 -3.12 5.25
CA LEU A 177 3.56 -4.05 4.38
C LEU A 177 4.33 -5.08 5.23
N VAL A 178 3.99 -6.36 5.19
CA VAL A 178 4.65 -7.40 6.01
C VAL A 178 5.71 -8.20 5.24
N PHE A 179 5.55 -8.29 3.91
CA PHE A 179 6.48 -9.01 3.04
C PHE A 179 6.38 -8.53 1.60
N GLN A 180 7.46 -8.63 0.83
CA GLN A 180 7.49 -8.31 -0.59
C GLN A 180 8.55 -9.18 -1.28
N TRP A 181 8.20 -9.77 -2.41
CA TRP A 181 9.15 -10.53 -3.21
C TRP A 181 8.73 -10.62 -4.69
N LYS A 182 9.68 -11.02 -5.55
CA LYS A 182 9.45 -11.25 -6.98
C LYS A 182 8.70 -12.54 -7.23
N LEU A 183 7.78 -12.51 -8.19
CA LEU A 183 7.14 -13.69 -8.80
C LEU A 183 7.93 -14.19 -10.00
N PHE A 184 8.47 -13.28 -10.81
CA PHE A 184 9.36 -13.58 -11.92
C PHE A 184 10.11 -12.31 -12.34
N ASP A 185 11.20 -12.47 -13.08
CA ASP A 185 12.02 -11.39 -13.61
C ASP A 185 12.52 -11.73 -15.02
N TYR A 186 12.92 -10.71 -15.77
CA TYR A 186 13.52 -10.87 -17.10
C TYR A 186 12.64 -11.64 -18.09
N ALA A 187 11.31 -11.51 -18.02
CA ALA A 187 10.44 -12.11 -19.02
C ALA A 187 10.75 -11.52 -20.42
N GLY A 188 10.83 -12.37 -21.43
CA GLY A 188 11.26 -12.00 -22.79
C GLY A 188 12.78 -12.12 -23.02
N GLU A 189 13.60 -12.29 -21.98
CA GLU A 189 15.05 -12.46 -22.10
C GLU A 189 15.46 -13.93 -22.28
N GLU A 190 16.72 -14.20 -22.61
CA GLU A 190 17.24 -15.58 -22.80
C GLU A 190 17.09 -16.44 -21.53
N LYS A 191 17.23 -15.83 -20.36
CA LYS A 191 17.25 -16.51 -19.05
C LYS A 191 16.30 -15.82 -18.08
N PRO A 192 14.98 -16.06 -18.17
CA PRO A 192 14.03 -15.51 -17.21
C PRO A 192 14.24 -16.14 -15.82
N GLU A 193 13.90 -15.39 -14.79
CA GLU A 193 13.78 -15.89 -13.41
C GLU A 193 12.31 -16.16 -13.11
N ALA A 194 11.98 -17.27 -12.44
CA ALA A 194 10.62 -17.55 -11.98
C ALA A 194 10.64 -18.09 -10.56
N LEU A 195 9.75 -17.56 -9.72
CA LEU A 195 9.65 -17.82 -8.30
C LEU A 195 8.20 -18.11 -7.95
N LEU A 196 7.96 -19.30 -7.39
CA LEU A 196 6.62 -19.68 -6.93
C LEU A 196 6.52 -19.45 -5.43
N HIS A 197 5.58 -18.58 -5.05
CA HIS A 197 5.19 -18.38 -3.66
C HIS A 197 4.17 -19.45 -3.26
N VAL A 198 4.48 -20.22 -2.22
CA VAL A 198 3.58 -21.20 -1.63
C VAL A 198 3.38 -20.82 -0.16
N LEU A 199 2.13 -20.79 0.29
CA LEU A 199 1.79 -20.54 1.68
C LEU A 199 1.51 -21.87 2.37
N GLU A 200 2.26 -22.18 3.42
CA GLU A 200 2.09 -23.39 4.22
C GLU A 200 1.86 -23.02 5.69
N ALA A 201 1.15 -23.86 6.44
CA ALA A 201 0.99 -23.63 7.88
C ALA A 201 2.36 -23.49 8.56
N SER A 202 2.49 -22.46 9.42
CA SER A 202 3.70 -22.26 10.18
C SER A 202 3.87 -23.36 11.23
N ARG A 203 5.12 -23.60 11.62
CA ARG A 203 5.44 -24.47 12.76
C ARG A 203 5.48 -23.72 14.08
N GLU A 204 5.51 -22.38 14.03
CA GLU A 204 5.81 -21.53 15.19
C GLU A 204 4.62 -20.66 15.62
N HIS A 205 3.64 -20.47 14.72
CA HIS A 205 2.44 -19.68 14.98
C HIS A 205 1.24 -20.23 14.21
N SER A 206 0.03 -19.72 14.49
CA SER A 206 -1.22 -20.14 13.83
C SER A 206 -1.30 -19.73 12.36
N GLY A 207 -0.63 -18.63 11.98
CA GLY A 207 -0.53 -18.21 10.58
C GLY A 207 0.31 -19.15 9.67
N LYS A 208 0.70 -18.61 8.52
CA LYS A 208 1.38 -19.31 7.43
C LYS A 208 2.79 -18.78 7.23
N ASP A 209 3.69 -19.69 6.88
CA ASP A 209 4.99 -19.37 6.33
C ASP A 209 4.89 -19.11 4.83
N ILE A 210 5.79 -18.26 4.32
CA ILE A 210 5.93 -17.99 2.89
C ILE A 210 7.13 -18.77 2.36
N LEU A 211 6.87 -19.76 1.51
CA LEU A 211 7.90 -20.57 0.86
C LEU A 211 8.10 -20.07 -0.57
N ILE A 212 9.36 -19.81 -0.92
CA ILE A 212 9.76 -19.38 -2.26
C ILE A 212 10.49 -20.51 -2.94
N TYR A 213 9.92 -21.05 -4.01
CA TYR A 213 10.52 -22.08 -4.84
C TYR A 213 11.10 -21.46 -6.10
N ASN A 214 12.36 -21.78 -6.41
CA ASN A 214 12.84 -21.60 -7.78
C ASN A 214 11.93 -22.41 -8.70
N SER A 215 11.51 -21.82 -9.80
CA SER A 215 10.55 -22.41 -10.72
C SER A 215 10.91 -22.05 -12.16
N GLU A 216 10.08 -22.45 -13.11
CA GLU A 216 10.21 -22.07 -14.51
C GLU A 216 8.87 -21.49 -14.98
N ILE A 217 8.93 -20.61 -15.97
CA ILE A 217 7.74 -20.17 -16.67
C ILE A 217 7.29 -21.29 -17.62
N ASP A 218 6.05 -21.72 -17.51
CA ASP A 218 5.51 -22.79 -18.35
C ASP A 218 5.43 -22.35 -19.83
N HIS A 219 5.92 -23.20 -20.74
CA HIS A 219 5.97 -22.93 -22.18
C HIS A 219 6.66 -21.61 -22.56
N TYR A 220 7.71 -21.24 -21.82
CA TYR A 220 8.40 -19.98 -22.03
C TYR A 220 8.96 -19.81 -23.45
N SER A 221 8.82 -18.59 -23.97
CA SER A 221 9.55 -18.12 -25.16
C SER A 221 9.98 -16.66 -24.97
N GLN A 222 11.05 -16.24 -25.64
CA GLN A 222 11.49 -14.83 -25.64
C GLN A 222 10.46 -13.89 -26.28
N ASN A 223 9.58 -14.42 -27.14
CA ASN A 223 8.50 -13.66 -27.75
C ASN A 223 7.28 -13.64 -26.82
N ILE A 224 7.32 -12.78 -25.81
CA ILE A 224 6.24 -12.61 -24.82
C ILE A 224 5.12 -11.65 -25.28
N GLY A 225 5.26 -11.05 -26.46
CA GLY A 225 4.31 -10.04 -26.96
C GLY A 225 4.32 -8.75 -26.13
N ASP A 226 3.14 -8.22 -25.81
CA ASP A 226 3.01 -7.05 -24.93
C ASP A 226 3.33 -7.43 -23.48
N MET A 227 4.43 -6.88 -22.96
CA MET A 227 4.90 -7.13 -21.59
C MET A 227 3.85 -6.81 -20.52
N TYR A 228 2.92 -5.90 -20.78
CA TYR A 228 1.88 -5.51 -19.83
C TYR A 228 0.69 -6.46 -19.83
N GLN A 229 0.46 -7.19 -20.92
CA GLN A 229 -0.57 -8.22 -21.03
C GLN A 229 -0.04 -9.62 -20.69
N TYR A 230 1.28 -9.80 -20.73
CA TYR A 230 1.91 -11.09 -20.48
C TYR A 230 1.78 -11.52 -19.01
N VAL A 231 0.98 -12.56 -18.73
CA VAL A 231 0.84 -13.18 -17.39
C VAL A 231 1.38 -14.61 -17.45
N PRO A 232 2.60 -14.87 -16.96
CA PRO A 232 3.19 -16.21 -17.04
C PRO A 232 2.47 -17.18 -16.09
N SER A 233 2.27 -18.41 -16.55
CA SER A 233 2.00 -19.53 -15.66
C SER A 233 3.33 -20.05 -15.11
N ILE A 234 3.39 -20.30 -13.80
CA ILE A 234 4.60 -20.74 -13.11
C ILE A 234 4.24 -21.97 -12.29
N SER A 235 4.75 -23.12 -12.73
CA SER A 235 4.56 -24.39 -12.02
C SER A 235 5.76 -24.72 -11.15
N LYS A 236 5.50 -25.37 -10.01
CA LYS A 236 6.53 -25.83 -9.06
C LYS A 236 7.40 -26.90 -9.74
N ARG A 237 8.63 -26.55 -10.11
CA ARG A 237 9.56 -27.48 -10.77
C ARG A 237 10.86 -27.70 -10.02
N ASN A 238 11.36 -26.67 -9.32
CA ASN A 238 12.65 -26.76 -8.65
C ASN A 238 12.52 -26.77 -7.12
N LYS A 239 13.69 -26.80 -6.47
CA LYS A 239 13.83 -26.92 -5.02
C LYS A 239 13.42 -25.62 -4.31
N LEU A 240 13.01 -25.77 -3.05
CA LEU A 240 12.79 -24.67 -2.13
C LEU A 240 14.04 -23.80 -2.08
N ALA A 241 13.89 -22.51 -2.37
CA ALA A 241 14.96 -21.53 -2.30
C ALA A 241 15.00 -20.86 -0.93
N TYR A 242 13.84 -20.42 -0.44
CA TYR A 242 13.70 -19.70 0.82
C TYR A 242 12.41 -20.08 1.54
N ARG A 243 12.44 -20.04 2.87
CA ARG A 243 11.25 -20.14 3.74
C ARG A 243 11.28 -18.96 4.71
N PHE A 244 10.19 -18.21 4.76
CA PHE A 244 10.03 -17.08 5.66
C PHE A 244 8.95 -17.38 6.69
N TYR A 245 9.21 -17.05 7.94
CA TYR A 245 8.23 -17.07 9.03
C TYR A 245 7.86 -15.66 9.44
N PHE A 246 6.68 -15.49 10.01
CA PHE A 246 6.28 -14.20 10.55
C PHE A 246 6.94 -13.98 11.91
N GLU A 247 7.64 -12.85 12.10
CA GLU A 247 8.24 -12.45 13.36
C GLU A 247 7.38 -11.34 13.99
N PRO A 248 6.51 -11.65 14.98
CA PRO A 248 5.57 -10.69 15.54
C PRO A 248 6.24 -9.47 16.15
N LYS A 249 7.46 -9.62 16.67
CA LYS A 249 8.22 -8.50 17.26
C LYS A 249 8.49 -7.39 16.24
N PHE A 250 8.67 -7.73 14.96
CA PHE A 250 8.94 -6.75 13.90
C PHE A 250 7.72 -6.49 13.02
N GLY A 251 6.68 -7.30 13.12
CA GLY A 251 5.53 -7.23 12.23
C GLY A 251 5.89 -7.53 10.78
N LYS A 252 6.88 -8.40 10.54
CA LYS A 252 7.42 -8.72 9.21
C LYS A 252 7.72 -10.20 9.07
N TYR A 253 7.67 -10.68 7.84
CA TYR A 253 8.25 -11.98 7.50
C TYR A 253 9.78 -11.91 7.46
N THR A 254 10.43 -12.86 8.10
CA THR A 254 11.88 -12.99 8.14
C THR A 254 12.33 -14.40 7.78
N LEU A 255 13.57 -14.52 7.35
CA LEU A 255 14.12 -15.74 6.80
C LEU A 255 14.49 -16.72 7.92
N TYR A 256 14.14 -17.99 7.77
CA TYR A 256 14.63 -19.04 8.67
C TYR A 256 16.16 -19.11 8.61
N LYS A 257 16.80 -19.03 9.78
CA LYS A 257 18.27 -19.12 9.90
C LYS A 257 18.81 -20.52 9.63
N THR A 258 17.99 -21.56 9.80
CA THR A 258 18.37 -22.97 9.61
C THR A 258 17.19 -23.76 9.00
N GLY A 259 17.47 -24.62 8.00
CA GLY A 259 16.48 -25.48 7.34
C GLY A 259 16.72 -25.62 5.82
N PRO A 260 15.92 -26.43 5.09
CA PRO A 260 16.05 -26.53 3.63
C PRO A 260 15.90 -25.14 2.98
N GLY A 261 16.93 -24.68 2.26
CA GLY A 261 17.01 -23.31 1.70
C GLY A 261 17.83 -22.31 2.54
N SER A 262 18.20 -22.63 3.79
CA SER A 262 18.98 -21.74 4.66
C SER A 262 20.44 -21.56 4.23
N GLU A 263 20.98 -22.48 3.43
CA GLU A 263 22.34 -22.37 2.88
C GLU A 263 22.48 -21.14 1.95
N ARG A 264 21.43 -20.82 1.18
CA ARG A 264 21.34 -19.59 0.36
C ARG A 264 20.91 -18.36 1.15
N ALA A 265 20.15 -18.56 2.23
CA ALA A 265 19.81 -17.48 3.15
C ALA A 265 21.05 -16.82 3.74
N GLN A 266 22.01 -17.64 4.17
CA GLN A 266 23.27 -17.15 4.71
C GLN A 266 24.08 -16.39 3.65
N GLU A 267 24.14 -16.90 2.42
CA GLU A 267 24.82 -16.22 1.30
C GLU A 267 24.17 -14.86 0.95
N PHE A 268 22.84 -14.75 1.00
CA PHE A 268 22.12 -13.48 0.79
C PHE A 268 22.34 -12.49 1.94
N ILE A 269 22.32 -12.96 3.19
CA ILE A 269 22.62 -12.13 4.37
C ILE A 269 24.05 -11.61 4.31
N ASP A 270 25.00 -12.45 3.87
CA ASP A 270 26.41 -12.07 3.78
C ASP A 270 26.70 -11.14 2.60
N LYS A 271 25.92 -11.22 1.52
CA LYS A 271 25.99 -10.30 0.37
C LYS A 271 25.32 -8.95 0.63
N SER A 272 24.22 -8.91 1.38
CA SER A 272 23.50 -7.66 1.71
C SER A 272 24.18 -6.83 2.81
N ARG A 273 25.20 -7.38 3.46
CA ARG A 273 26.06 -6.70 4.45
C ARG A 273 27.36 -6.12 3.87
N ARG A 274 27.60 -6.28 2.56
CA ARG A 274 28.70 -5.63 1.83
C ARG A 274 28.18 -4.45 1.04
#